data_AF-A0A356IEL2-F1
#
_entry.id   AF-A0A356IEL2-F1
#
_cell.length_a   1.000
_cell.length_b   1.000
_cell.length_c   1.000
_cell.angle_alpha   90.00
_cell.angle_beta   90.00
_cell.angle_gamma   90.00
#
_symmetry.space_group_name_H-M   'P 1'
#
loop_
_entity.id
_entity.type
_entity.pdbx_description
1 polymer ?
#
loop_
_entity_poly.entity_id
_entity_poly.type
_entity_poly.pdbx_seq_one_letter_code
_entity_poly.pdbx_strand_id
1 'polypeptide(L)'
;KFGLFIHWGIYSVLGAGEWVMEERGPASYTGRPGIPASQYDRLAAQFNPTQFDAREWVALAKASGMKYITITSKHHDGFAMYDSSLTDWNIVDRTPYGRDVLAELAEACREEGLKLFFYYSQLDWRHEDYFPRGRTGRQAGRPENGNWDNYIDFMNGQLRELLTNYGEIGGIWFDGMWDKWDAPWRLDETYRLIHQLQPQTLIGSNHHLAPLPGEDFQSFEHDLPGANTTGYNTTEIGTLPFETAETINQSWGFNLTDHDYKSTDDLIRYLVNAAGRNANFLLNVGPMPNGKIQGEFEERLHGIGHWLDEYGDSIYGTRNGPIEPGPWGVSTAKQDTVYLHVLNWNDSILALPALNLEVKEARLLRNQAEVPFQIIDQALLVTLPTRPADLIDEVVILTVE
;
A
#
# COMPACT_ATOMS: atom_id res chain seq x y z
N LYS A 1 -1.00 7.95 7.49
CA LYS A 1 -2.01 7.08 8.14
C LYS A 1 -2.81 6.28 7.13
N PHE A 2 -3.34 6.89 6.06
CA PHE A 2 -4.09 6.15 5.04
C PHE A 2 -3.69 6.62 3.63
N GLY A 3 -3.39 5.69 2.73
CA GLY A 3 -2.93 5.96 1.36
C GLY A 3 -3.52 4.98 0.34
N LEU A 4 -3.48 5.37 -0.94
CA LEU A 4 -3.91 4.57 -2.07
C LEU A 4 -2.71 3.86 -2.69
N PHE A 5 -2.76 2.55 -2.86
CA PHE A 5 -1.84 1.82 -3.75
C PHE A 5 -2.50 1.62 -5.11
N ILE A 6 -1.75 1.79 -6.18
CA ILE A 6 -2.21 1.55 -7.54
C ILE A 6 -1.26 0.60 -8.25
N HIS A 7 -1.74 -0.61 -8.54
CA HIS A 7 -1.06 -1.57 -9.40
C HIS A 7 -1.67 -1.54 -10.79
N TRP A 8 -1.05 -0.76 -11.68
CA TRP A 8 -1.49 -0.62 -13.05
C TRP A 8 -0.36 -0.74 -14.06
N GLY A 9 -0.61 -1.52 -15.11
CA GLY A 9 0.34 -1.77 -16.18
C GLY A 9 -0.28 -2.62 -17.28
N ILE A 10 0.52 -2.99 -18.28
CA ILE A 10 0.06 -3.77 -19.45
C ILE A 10 -0.47 -5.16 -19.08
N TYR A 11 -0.10 -5.71 -17.92
CA TYR A 11 -0.70 -6.94 -17.37
C TYR A 11 -2.22 -6.84 -17.22
N SER A 12 -2.77 -5.63 -16.99
CA SER A 12 -4.22 -5.40 -16.88
C SER A 12 -4.98 -5.81 -18.15
N VAL A 13 -4.34 -5.83 -19.32
CA VAL A 13 -4.94 -6.30 -20.59
C VAL A 13 -5.36 -7.76 -20.49
N LEU A 14 -4.62 -8.58 -19.74
CA LEU A 14 -4.92 -9.99 -19.55
C LEU A 14 -5.95 -10.25 -18.46
N GLY A 15 -6.15 -9.29 -17.54
CA GLY A 15 -7.11 -9.42 -16.43
C GLY A 15 -6.84 -10.64 -15.55
N ALA A 16 -5.57 -10.93 -15.25
CA ALA A 16 -5.16 -12.12 -14.49
C ALA A 16 -4.07 -11.81 -13.46
N GLY A 17 -4.03 -10.57 -12.95
CA GLY A 17 -3.00 -10.11 -12.03
C GLY A 17 -1.68 -9.75 -12.72
N GLU A 18 -0.83 -9.07 -11.98
CA GLU A 18 0.47 -8.53 -12.38
C GLU A 18 1.57 -9.60 -12.51
N TRP A 19 1.41 -10.73 -11.82
CA TRP A 19 2.31 -11.89 -11.93
C TRP A 19 2.05 -12.75 -13.17
N VAL A 20 1.09 -12.41 -14.02
CA VAL A 20 0.66 -13.22 -15.18
C VAL A 20 1.79 -13.56 -16.17
N MET A 21 2.87 -12.78 -16.19
CA MET A 21 4.07 -13.09 -16.99
C MET A 21 4.81 -14.32 -16.45
N GLU A 22 4.91 -14.47 -15.13
CA GLU A 22 5.56 -15.62 -14.47
C GLU A 22 4.57 -16.77 -14.22
N GLU A 23 3.38 -16.45 -13.71
CA GLU A 23 2.38 -17.41 -13.24
C GLU A 23 1.18 -17.46 -14.19
N ARG A 24 0.81 -18.64 -14.69
CA ARG A 24 -0.47 -18.80 -15.39
C ARG A 24 -1.31 -19.94 -14.82
N GLY A 25 -2.11 -19.56 -13.81
CA GLY A 25 -3.44 -20.11 -13.46
C GLY A 25 -3.49 -21.48 -12.78
N PRO A 26 -4.60 -21.83 -12.08
CA PRO A 26 -4.77 -23.12 -11.43
C PRO A 26 -4.68 -24.28 -12.44
N ALA A 27 -4.13 -25.40 -11.96
CA ALA A 27 -3.70 -26.56 -12.75
C ALA A 27 -4.78 -27.20 -13.66
N SER A 28 -6.05 -26.79 -13.58
CA SER A 28 -7.15 -27.43 -14.29
C SER A 28 -7.29 -27.06 -15.76
N TYR A 29 -6.62 -26.01 -16.28
CA TYR A 29 -6.86 -25.56 -17.66
C TYR A 29 -5.70 -25.61 -18.66
N THR A 30 -4.42 -25.49 -18.30
CA THR A 30 -3.41 -25.32 -19.38
C THR A 30 -2.05 -26.00 -19.25
N GLY A 31 -1.52 -26.35 -18.08
CA GLY A 31 -0.15 -26.88 -17.99
C GLY A 31 0.89 -26.00 -18.72
N ARG A 32 0.63 -24.68 -18.83
CA ARG A 32 1.45 -23.78 -19.64
C ARG A 32 2.52 -23.10 -18.78
N PRO A 33 3.77 -23.04 -19.27
CA PRO A 33 4.83 -22.23 -18.69
C PRO A 33 4.47 -20.72 -18.72
N GLY A 34 5.18 -19.92 -17.94
CA GLY A 34 5.13 -18.45 -17.96
C GLY A 34 5.32 -17.87 -19.38
N ILE A 35 4.95 -16.61 -19.57
CA ILE A 35 4.90 -15.94 -20.86
C ILE A 35 6.31 -15.46 -21.25
N PRO A 36 6.88 -15.90 -22.39
CA PRO A 36 8.14 -15.34 -22.89
C PRO A 36 8.01 -13.84 -23.16
N ALA A 37 9.06 -13.06 -22.90
CA ALA A 37 9.07 -11.61 -23.07
C ALA A 37 8.60 -11.19 -24.48
N SER A 38 9.08 -11.85 -25.52
CA SER A 38 8.67 -11.58 -26.92
C SER A 38 7.19 -11.79 -27.22
N GLN A 39 6.49 -12.61 -26.42
CA GLN A 39 5.03 -12.79 -26.53
C GLN A 39 4.31 -11.77 -25.66
N TYR A 40 4.83 -11.49 -24.47
CA TYR A 40 4.31 -10.48 -23.56
C TYR A 40 4.36 -9.07 -24.17
N ASP A 41 5.37 -8.79 -25.00
CA ASP A 41 5.55 -7.52 -25.73
C ASP A 41 4.32 -7.11 -26.55
N ARG A 42 3.47 -8.08 -26.96
CA ARG A 42 2.23 -7.84 -27.71
C ARG A 42 1.13 -7.16 -26.91
N LEU A 43 1.24 -7.12 -25.59
CA LEU A 43 0.26 -6.46 -24.73
C LEU A 43 0.35 -4.94 -24.84
N ALA A 44 1.57 -4.39 -25.01
CA ALA A 44 1.76 -2.94 -25.15
C ALA A 44 0.97 -2.36 -26.33
N ALA A 45 0.92 -3.08 -27.46
CA ALA A 45 0.13 -2.68 -28.63
C ALA A 45 -1.40 -2.70 -28.42
N GLN A 46 -1.89 -3.37 -27.37
CA GLN A 46 -3.31 -3.44 -27.01
C GLN A 46 -3.67 -2.49 -25.87
N PHE A 47 -2.68 -1.97 -25.14
CA PHE A 47 -2.89 -1.11 -24.00
C PHE A 47 -3.16 0.32 -24.48
N ASN A 48 -4.42 0.75 -24.41
CA ASN A 48 -4.85 2.08 -24.83
C ASN A 48 -5.89 2.65 -23.85
N PRO A 49 -5.45 3.17 -22.69
CA PRO A 49 -6.34 3.59 -21.62
C PRO A 49 -7.04 4.94 -21.90
N THR A 50 -7.92 4.93 -22.90
CA THR A 50 -8.67 6.11 -23.36
C THR A 50 -9.62 6.72 -22.33
N GLN A 51 -9.85 6.03 -21.21
CA GLN A 51 -10.71 6.49 -20.11
C GLN A 51 -9.93 6.79 -18.83
N PHE A 52 -8.59 6.77 -18.87
CA PHE A 52 -7.75 7.26 -17.77
C PHE A 52 -7.92 8.76 -17.57
N ASP A 53 -8.15 9.15 -16.32
CA ASP A 53 -8.13 10.53 -15.86
C ASP A 53 -7.44 10.58 -14.49
N ALA A 54 -6.26 11.18 -14.45
CA ALA A 54 -5.49 11.35 -13.22
C ALA A 54 -6.25 12.13 -12.14
N ARG A 55 -7.06 13.12 -12.52
CA ARG A 55 -7.84 13.92 -11.58
C ARG A 55 -8.98 13.13 -10.97
N GLU A 56 -9.60 12.23 -11.72
CA GLU A 56 -10.61 11.31 -11.15
C GLU A 56 -9.99 10.40 -10.09
N TRP A 57 -8.81 9.82 -10.34
CA TRP A 57 -8.12 8.97 -9.36
C TRP A 57 -7.73 9.74 -8.09
N VAL A 58 -7.18 10.95 -8.26
CA VAL A 58 -6.81 11.83 -7.13
C VAL A 58 -8.05 12.27 -6.34
N ALA A 59 -9.14 12.61 -7.03
CA ALA A 59 -10.41 12.96 -6.40
C ALA A 59 -10.99 11.79 -5.59
N LEU A 60 -10.94 10.57 -6.12
CA LEU A 60 -11.36 9.36 -5.41
C LEU A 60 -10.51 9.14 -4.15
N ALA A 61 -9.19 9.21 -4.26
CA ALA A 61 -8.29 9.07 -3.11
C ALA A 61 -8.61 10.10 -2.01
N LYS A 62 -8.80 11.37 -2.40
CA LYS A 62 -9.14 12.46 -1.46
C LYS A 62 -10.50 12.25 -0.80
N ALA A 63 -11.52 11.89 -1.57
CA ALA A 63 -12.87 11.59 -1.07
C ALA A 63 -12.89 10.39 -0.12
N SER A 64 -11.92 9.49 -0.25
CA SER A 64 -11.74 8.32 0.63
C SER A 64 -10.93 8.64 1.89
N GLY A 65 -10.53 9.91 2.09
CA GLY A 65 -9.72 10.35 3.22
C GLY A 65 -8.21 10.09 3.08
N MET A 66 -7.75 9.50 1.98
CA MET A 66 -6.33 9.18 1.80
C MET A 66 -5.48 10.45 1.70
N LYS A 67 -4.21 10.35 2.14
CA LYS A 67 -3.28 11.49 2.19
C LYS A 67 -2.07 11.36 1.26
N TYR A 68 -1.95 10.21 0.60
CA TYR A 68 -0.89 9.94 -0.37
C TYR A 68 -1.33 8.84 -1.34
N ILE A 69 -0.67 8.78 -2.49
CA ILE A 69 -0.84 7.75 -3.51
C ILE A 69 0.53 7.13 -3.79
N THR A 70 0.59 5.81 -3.84
CA THR A 70 1.73 5.02 -4.33
C THR A 70 1.31 4.32 -5.62
N ILE A 71 2.03 4.53 -6.71
CA ILE A 71 1.72 3.93 -8.02
C ILE A 71 2.89 3.15 -8.59
N THR A 72 2.62 2.01 -9.23
CA THR A 72 3.60 1.23 -9.99
C THR A 72 4.19 2.04 -11.14
N SER A 73 5.37 2.65 -10.93
CA SER A 73 6.12 3.29 -12.00
C SER A 73 6.74 2.26 -12.95
N LYS A 74 7.13 1.11 -12.39
CA LYS A 74 7.58 -0.10 -13.10
C LYS A 74 7.31 -1.31 -12.21
N HIS A 75 6.64 -2.33 -12.73
CA HIS A 75 6.47 -3.62 -12.03
C HIS A 75 7.52 -4.65 -12.50
N HIS A 76 7.42 -5.90 -12.02
CA HIS A 76 8.37 -6.97 -12.34
C HIS A 76 8.48 -7.27 -13.84
N ASP A 77 7.45 -7.00 -14.65
CA ASP A 77 7.48 -7.17 -16.11
C ASP A 77 8.38 -6.14 -16.82
N GLY A 78 8.95 -5.20 -16.08
CA GLY A 78 9.89 -4.19 -16.54
C GLY A 78 9.25 -3.05 -17.34
N PHE A 79 7.92 -3.05 -17.51
CA PHE A 79 7.25 -2.01 -18.31
C PHE A 79 7.17 -0.69 -17.54
N ALA A 80 7.82 0.35 -18.07
CA ALA A 80 7.78 1.68 -17.47
C ALA A 80 6.45 2.38 -17.78
N MET A 81 5.72 2.77 -16.75
CA MET A 81 4.44 3.49 -16.85
C MET A 81 4.63 5.01 -17.05
N TYR A 82 5.80 5.43 -17.51
CA TYR A 82 6.20 6.83 -17.71
C TYR A 82 7.15 6.97 -18.90
N ASP A 83 7.44 8.20 -19.34
CA ASP A 83 8.34 8.47 -20.47
C ASP A 83 9.83 8.31 -20.09
N SER A 84 10.32 7.07 -20.07
CA SER A 84 11.74 6.77 -19.77
C SER A 84 12.60 6.90 -21.03
N SER A 85 13.66 7.70 -20.96
CA SER A 85 14.63 7.85 -22.05
C SER A 85 15.64 6.70 -22.13
N LEU A 86 15.66 5.82 -21.13
CA LEU A 86 16.62 4.72 -20.98
C LEU A 86 16.16 3.43 -21.65
N THR A 87 14.87 3.32 -21.96
CA THR A 87 14.30 2.14 -22.62
C THR A 87 13.09 2.56 -23.43
N ASP A 88 12.95 1.99 -24.63
CA ASP A 88 11.70 2.14 -25.38
C ASP A 88 10.58 1.29 -24.76
N TRP A 89 10.86 0.40 -23.80
CA TRP A 89 9.86 -0.46 -23.14
C TRP A 89 9.04 0.31 -22.11
N ASN A 90 8.29 1.30 -22.59
CA ASN A 90 7.53 2.25 -21.79
C ASN A 90 6.17 2.58 -22.42
N ILE A 91 5.28 3.20 -21.62
CA ILE A 91 3.91 3.54 -22.02
C ILE A 91 3.83 4.51 -23.21
N VAL A 92 4.78 5.44 -23.34
CA VAL A 92 4.76 6.47 -24.39
C VAL A 92 5.18 5.87 -25.73
N ASP A 93 6.26 5.09 -25.75
CA ASP A 93 6.87 4.59 -26.99
C ASP A 93 6.22 3.30 -27.52
N ARG A 94 5.71 2.43 -26.64
CA ARG A 94 5.27 1.07 -27.04
C ARG A 94 3.78 0.88 -27.12
N THR A 95 3.01 1.91 -26.79
CA THR A 95 1.56 1.82 -26.76
C THR A 95 0.94 2.84 -27.72
N PRO A 96 -0.26 2.58 -28.25
CA PRO A 96 -1.01 3.57 -29.00
C PRO A 96 -1.45 4.78 -28.15
N TYR A 97 -1.30 4.73 -26.82
CA TYR A 97 -1.74 5.80 -25.93
C TYR A 97 -0.84 7.03 -25.99
N GLY A 98 0.49 6.81 -26.01
CA GLY A 98 1.48 7.87 -26.24
C GLY A 98 1.51 9.01 -25.21
N ARG A 99 0.99 8.79 -24.00
CA ARG A 99 0.93 9.80 -22.92
C ARG A 99 1.64 9.30 -21.67
N ASP A 100 2.33 10.20 -20.99
CA ASP A 100 2.96 9.94 -19.69
C ASP A 100 1.93 10.05 -18.55
N VAL A 101 1.45 8.91 -18.08
CA VAL A 101 0.41 8.86 -17.03
C VAL A 101 0.95 9.25 -15.65
N LEU A 102 2.25 9.09 -15.38
CA LEU A 102 2.83 9.52 -14.11
C LEU A 102 2.99 11.04 -14.07
N ALA A 103 3.29 11.69 -15.20
CA ALA A 103 3.31 13.15 -15.29
C ALA A 103 1.94 13.76 -15.00
N GLU A 104 0.88 13.19 -15.58
CA GLU A 104 -0.50 13.61 -15.32
C GLU A 104 -0.92 13.39 -13.86
N LEU A 105 -0.53 12.25 -13.27
CA LEU A 105 -0.82 11.96 -11.86
C LEU A 105 -0.03 12.86 -10.90
N ALA A 106 1.24 13.14 -11.19
CA ALA A 106 2.06 14.07 -10.41
C ALA A 106 1.47 15.48 -10.39
N GLU A 107 0.97 15.95 -11.54
CA GLU A 107 0.26 17.23 -11.62
C GLU A 107 -1.00 17.23 -10.74
N ALA A 108 -1.88 16.24 -10.92
CA ALA A 108 -3.13 16.16 -10.18
C ALA A 108 -2.91 16.05 -8.66
N CYS A 109 -1.93 15.23 -8.23
CA CYS A 109 -1.54 15.14 -6.82
C CYS A 109 -1.09 16.49 -6.26
N ARG A 110 -0.30 17.26 -7.03
CA ARG A 110 0.17 18.57 -6.62
C ARG A 110 -0.97 19.60 -6.53
N GLU A 111 -1.90 19.60 -7.49
CA GLU A 111 -3.10 20.45 -7.47
C GLU A 111 -3.94 20.22 -6.20
N GLU A 112 -4.06 18.97 -5.76
CA GLU A 112 -4.94 18.57 -4.65
C GLU A 112 -4.23 18.42 -3.28
N GLY A 113 -2.90 18.60 -3.24
CA GLY A 113 -2.09 18.49 -2.02
C GLY A 113 -1.87 17.07 -1.52
N LEU A 114 -1.99 16.07 -2.40
CA LEU A 114 -1.68 14.67 -2.11
C LEU A 114 -0.19 14.40 -2.35
N LYS A 115 0.46 13.66 -1.44
CA LYS A 115 1.84 13.21 -1.66
C LYS A 115 1.86 12.05 -2.65
N LEU A 116 2.76 12.10 -3.62
CA LEU A 116 2.95 11.04 -4.61
C LEU A 116 4.19 10.21 -4.26
N PHE A 117 4.03 8.89 -4.27
CA PHE A 117 5.07 7.90 -4.10
C PHE A 117 5.14 7.07 -5.38
N PHE A 118 6.35 6.67 -5.76
CA PHE A 118 6.53 5.71 -6.84
C PHE A 118 6.92 4.35 -6.27
N TYR A 119 6.09 3.35 -6.55
CA TYR A 119 6.53 1.97 -6.47
C TYR A 119 7.51 1.71 -7.60
N TYR A 120 8.62 1.05 -7.30
CA TYR A 120 9.62 0.68 -8.29
C TYR A 120 10.10 -0.75 -8.04
N SER A 121 9.90 -1.64 -9.02
CA SER A 121 10.45 -2.97 -8.93
C SER A 121 11.96 -3.00 -9.25
N GLN A 122 12.74 -3.42 -8.27
CA GLN A 122 14.16 -3.76 -8.40
C GLN A 122 14.36 -5.06 -9.19
N LEU A 123 13.36 -5.94 -9.20
CA LEU A 123 13.26 -7.09 -10.08
C LEU A 123 12.88 -6.64 -11.50
N ASP A 124 13.46 -7.30 -12.50
CA ASP A 124 13.08 -7.11 -13.89
C ASP A 124 13.10 -8.46 -14.64
N TRP A 125 11.93 -8.91 -15.09
CA TRP A 125 11.77 -10.15 -15.86
C TRP A 125 12.16 -10.00 -17.33
N ARG A 126 12.36 -8.76 -17.80
CA ARG A 126 12.63 -8.46 -19.19
C ARG A 126 14.09 -8.06 -19.45
N HIS A 127 14.70 -7.27 -18.57
CA HIS A 127 16.03 -6.71 -18.78
C HIS A 127 17.10 -7.83 -18.84
N GLU A 128 17.94 -7.80 -19.89
CA GLU A 128 18.95 -8.84 -20.14
C GLU A 128 20.10 -8.76 -19.13
N ASP A 129 20.50 -7.54 -18.75
CA ASP A 129 21.54 -7.31 -17.74
C ASP A 129 21.12 -7.65 -16.30
N TYR A 130 19.85 -8.00 -16.05
CA TYR A 130 19.43 -8.62 -14.78
C TYR A 130 19.94 -10.07 -14.72
N PHE A 131 21.27 -10.21 -14.67
CA PHE A 131 22.01 -11.44 -14.85
C PHE A 131 23.12 -11.57 -13.81
N PRO A 132 23.35 -12.76 -13.22
CA PRO A 132 22.58 -13.99 -13.38
C PRO A 132 21.12 -13.84 -12.97
N ARG A 133 20.20 -14.59 -13.61
CA ARG A 133 18.76 -14.51 -13.29
C ARG A 133 18.49 -14.82 -11.82
N GLY A 134 17.43 -14.25 -11.27
CA GLY A 134 16.99 -14.60 -9.92
C GLY A 134 16.08 -15.83 -9.88
N ARG A 135 15.16 -15.85 -8.92
CA ARG A 135 14.29 -17.00 -8.66
C ARG A 135 13.14 -17.08 -9.67
N THR A 136 12.65 -15.94 -10.13
CA THR A 136 11.51 -15.75 -11.02
C THR A 136 11.95 -15.27 -12.42
N GLY A 137 11.01 -15.14 -13.37
CA GLY A 137 11.26 -14.63 -14.71
C GLY A 137 12.18 -15.53 -15.53
N ARG A 138 12.30 -16.82 -15.16
CA ARG A 138 13.18 -17.80 -15.82
C ARG A 138 12.67 -18.22 -17.18
N GLN A 139 11.36 -18.05 -17.40
CA GLN A 139 10.64 -18.49 -18.60
C GLN A 139 10.46 -17.33 -19.60
N ALA A 140 10.95 -16.13 -19.27
CA ALA A 140 10.91 -14.95 -20.12
C ALA A 140 11.73 -15.08 -21.42
N GLY A 141 12.59 -16.11 -21.53
CA GLY A 141 13.36 -16.38 -22.74
C GLY A 141 14.51 -15.39 -22.99
N ARG A 142 15.03 -14.77 -21.94
CA ARG A 142 16.20 -13.88 -22.00
C ARG A 142 17.46 -14.65 -22.42
N PRO A 143 18.52 -13.97 -22.92
CA PRO A 143 19.83 -14.58 -23.08
C PRO A 143 20.41 -15.13 -21.76
N GLU A 144 21.36 -16.08 -21.84
CA GLU A 144 22.16 -16.56 -20.70
C GLU A 144 23.47 -15.75 -20.58
N ASN A 145 23.35 -14.43 -20.69
CA ASN A 145 24.41 -13.45 -20.49
C ASN A 145 23.79 -12.13 -20.03
N GLY A 146 24.63 -11.22 -19.56
CA GLY A 146 24.25 -9.90 -19.07
C GLY A 146 25.25 -9.42 -18.02
N ASN A 147 25.14 -8.16 -17.63
CA ASN A 147 26.02 -7.54 -16.63
C ASN A 147 25.20 -6.87 -15.52
N TRP A 148 25.24 -7.44 -14.32
CA TRP A 148 24.55 -6.91 -13.15
C TRP A 148 24.78 -5.42 -12.89
N ASP A 149 26.01 -4.92 -13.06
CA ASP A 149 26.33 -3.52 -12.78
C ASP A 149 25.65 -2.59 -13.79
N ASN A 150 25.55 -2.99 -15.06
CA ASN A 150 24.78 -2.25 -16.06
C ASN A 150 23.29 -2.16 -15.68
N TYR A 151 22.71 -3.24 -15.13
CA TYR A 151 21.33 -3.22 -14.66
C TYR A 151 21.13 -2.28 -13.48
N ILE A 152 22.06 -2.28 -12.51
CA ILE A 152 21.99 -1.33 -11.39
C ILE A 152 22.14 0.11 -11.89
N ASP A 153 23.03 0.38 -12.84
CA ASP A 153 23.18 1.71 -13.45
C ASP A 153 21.92 2.13 -14.22
N PHE A 154 21.27 1.21 -14.94
CA PHE A 154 19.97 1.41 -15.58
C PHE A 154 18.89 1.76 -14.55
N MET A 155 18.78 0.99 -13.47
CA MET A 155 17.84 1.24 -12.37
C MET A 155 18.06 2.62 -11.73
N ASN A 156 19.31 2.95 -11.41
CA ASN A 156 19.66 4.25 -10.83
C ASN A 156 19.41 5.41 -11.82
N GLY A 157 19.56 5.15 -13.13
CA GLY A 157 19.13 6.06 -14.17
C GLY A 157 17.62 6.31 -14.16
N GLN A 158 16.81 5.26 -14.09
CA GLN A 158 15.35 5.36 -14.02
C GLN A 158 14.87 6.07 -12.75
N LEU A 159 15.48 5.78 -11.60
CA LEU A 159 15.21 6.50 -10.35
C LEU A 159 15.55 7.99 -10.47
N ARG A 160 16.63 8.34 -11.19
CA ARG A 160 16.94 9.74 -11.48
C ARG A 160 15.84 10.39 -12.31
N GLU A 161 15.34 9.76 -13.36
CA GLU A 161 14.23 10.28 -14.17
C GLU A 161 12.98 10.54 -13.30
N LEU A 162 12.60 9.55 -12.48
CA LEU A 162 11.45 9.63 -11.57
C LEU A 162 11.61 10.77 -10.54
N LEU A 163 12.82 11.02 -10.06
CA LEU A 163 13.11 12.03 -9.04
C LEU A 163 13.47 13.42 -9.60
N THR A 164 13.60 13.58 -10.92
CA THR A 164 13.88 14.90 -11.52
C THR A 164 12.76 15.42 -12.42
N ASN A 165 11.93 14.55 -12.97
CA ASN A 165 10.97 14.94 -14.02
C ASN A 165 9.54 15.15 -13.50
N TYR A 166 9.21 14.66 -12.29
CA TYR A 166 7.83 14.58 -11.79
C TYR A 166 7.55 15.48 -10.56
N GLY A 167 8.45 16.42 -10.26
CA GLY A 167 8.31 17.33 -9.12
C GLY A 167 8.69 16.70 -7.78
N GLU A 168 8.11 17.19 -6.68
CA GLU A 168 8.38 16.67 -5.33
C GLU A 168 7.77 15.28 -5.13
N ILE A 169 8.60 14.28 -4.83
CA ILE A 169 8.21 12.89 -4.59
C ILE A 169 8.29 12.60 -3.09
N GLY A 170 7.18 12.09 -2.55
CA GLY A 170 7.04 11.74 -1.14
C GLY A 170 7.81 10.50 -0.73
N GLY A 171 7.98 9.55 -1.65
CA GLY A 171 8.80 8.36 -1.40
C GLY A 171 8.96 7.42 -2.58
N ILE A 172 9.94 6.53 -2.46
CA ILE A 172 10.15 5.37 -3.33
C ILE A 172 9.84 4.11 -2.54
N TRP A 173 8.91 3.31 -3.06
CA TRP A 173 8.49 2.04 -2.49
C TRP A 173 9.08 0.91 -3.34
N PHE A 174 10.16 0.29 -2.86
CA PHE A 174 10.88 -0.76 -3.58
C PHE A 174 10.27 -2.13 -3.38
N ASP A 175 10.46 -2.99 -4.38
CA ASP A 175 10.06 -4.39 -4.32
C ASP A 175 10.92 -5.27 -5.25
N GLY A 176 11.00 -6.56 -4.96
CA GLY A 176 11.64 -7.56 -5.82
C GLY A 176 13.07 -7.93 -5.41
N MET A 177 13.65 -7.30 -4.38
CA MET A 177 14.98 -7.68 -3.87
C MET A 177 15.04 -9.16 -3.46
N TRP A 178 13.93 -9.71 -2.95
CA TRP A 178 13.77 -11.11 -2.54
C TRP A 178 13.95 -12.12 -3.68
N ASP A 179 13.96 -11.66 -4.93
CA ASP A 179 14.25 -12.48 -6.10
C ASP A 179 15.75 -12.85 -6.17
N LYS A 180 16.62 -12.02 -5.59
CA LYS A 180 18.08 -12.21 -5.52
C LYS A 180 18.68 -11.68 -4.21
N TRP A 181 18.41 -12.37 -3.11
CA TRP A 181 18.88 -12.00 -1.76
C TRP A 181 20.37 -11.60 -1.68
N ASP A 182 21.26 -12.42 -2.25
CA ASP A 182 22.71 -12.25 -2.10
C ASP A 182 23.36 -11.39 -3.21
N ALA A 183 22.56 -10.77 -4.09
CA ALA A 183 23.11 -9.96 -5.17
C ALA A 183 23.67 -8.63 -4.65
N PRO A 184 24.71 -8.07 -5.30
CA PRO A 184 25.28 -6.79 -4.89
C PRO A 184 24.37 -5.64 -5.36
N TRP A 185 23.26 -5.41 -4.65
CA TRP A 185 22.24 -4.41 -4.99
C TRP A 185 22.70 -2.94 -4.92
N ARG A 186 23.92 -2.67 -4.44
CA ARG A 186 24.49 -1.30 -4.29
C ARG A 186 23.55 -0.34 -3.55
N LEU A 187 22.79 -0.83 -2.55
CA LEU A 187 21.74 -0.06 -1.86
C LEU A 187 22.24 1.28 -1.30
N ASP A 188 23.43 1.31 -0.69
CA ASP A 188 24.03 2.56 -0.19
C ASP A 188 24.24 3.63 -1.29
N GLU A 189 24.58 3.21 -2.51
CA GLU A 189 24.68 4.12 -3.65
C GLU A 189 23.30 4.60 -4.09
N THR A 190 22.35 3.68 -4.25
CA THR A 190 20.97 3.95 -4.67
C THR A 190 20.26 4.89 -3.69
N TYR A 191 20.33 4.60 -2.39
CA TYR A 191 19.68 5.40 -1.35
C TYR A 191 20.33 6.77 -1.20
N ARG A 192 21.66 6.87 -1.38
CA ARG A 192 22.36 8.16 -1.43
C ARG A 192 21.93 8.98 -2.64
N LEU A 193 21.78 8.35 -3.82
CA LEU A 193 21.29 9.02 -5.02
C LEU A 193 19.91 9.63 -4.79
N ILE A 194 18.98 8.86 -4.21
CA ILE A 194 17.62 9.33 -3.89
C ILE A 194 17.69 10.57 -3.01
N HIS A 195 18.37 10.49 -1.87
CA HIS A 195 18.48 11.63 -0.94
C HIS A 195 19.30 12.81 -1.47
N GLN A 196 20.21 12.60 -2.42
CA GLN A 196 20.93 13.69 -3.09
C GLN A 196 20.02 14.47 -4.05
N LEU A 197 19.10 13.78 -4.73
CA LEU A 197 18.14 14.39 -5.64
C LEU A 197 16.99 15.04 -4.87
N GLN A 198 16.45 14.33 -3.88
CA GLN A 198 15.31 14.74 -3.07
C GLN A 198 15.49 14.29 -1.60
N PRO A 199 16.06 15.14 -0.73
CA PRO A 199 16.37 14.81 0.67
C PRO A 199 15.17 14.43 1.54
N GLN A 200 13.95 14.80 1.12
CA GLN A 200 12.70 14.53 1.84
C GLN A 200 12.00 13.22 1.41
N THR A 201 12.46 12.58 0.33
CA THR A 201 11.84 11.39 -0.23
C THR A 201 12.10 10.20 0.68
N LEU A 202 11.02 9.59 1.18
CA LEU A 202 11.10 8.39 2.03
C LEU A 202 11.46 7.15 1.21
N ILE A 203 12.25 6.26 1.79
CA ILE A 203 12.62 4.98 1.19
C ILE A 203 12.01 3.85 2.02
N GLY A 204 11.25 2.97 1.39
CA GLY A 204 10.84 1.70 1.98
C GLY A 204 10.98 0.59 0.98
N SER A 205 11.28 -0.62 1.44
CA SER A 205 11.52 -1.76 0.56
C SER A 205 10.80 -3.01 1.08
N ASN A 206 9.94 -3.58 0.25
CA ASN A 206 9.28 -4.85 0.52
C ASN A 206 10.19 -6.03 0.19
N HIS A 207 11.25 -6.18 0.98
CA HIS A 207 12.20 -7.28 0.83
C HIS A 207 12.01 -8.35 1.91
N HIS A 208 10.90 -8.38 2.66
CA HIS A 208 10.60 -9.38 3.70
C HIS A 208 11.71 -9.62 4.75
N LEU A 209 12.56 -8.63 5.03
CA LEU A 209 13.57 -8.65 6.10
C LEU A 209 13.31 -7.48 7.05
N ALA A 210 14.02 -7.43 8.17
CA ALA A 210 14.09 -6.23 8.97
C ALA A 210 14.73 -5.06 8.16
N PRO A 211 14.40 -3.80 8.47
CA PRO A 211 14.87 -2.67 7.69
C PRO A 211 16.39 -2.59 7.57
N LEU A 212 16.86 -2.22 6.38
CA LEU A 212 18.27 -2.02 6.08
C LEU A 212 18.69 -0.55 6.29
N PRO A 213 20.00 -0.28 6.50
CA PRO A 213 20.48 1.10 6.63
C PRO A 213 20.10 1.96 5.41
N GLY A 214 19.47 3.11 5.69
CA GLY A 214 19.00 4.08 4.69
C GLY A 214 17.53 3.96 4.33
N GLU A 215 16.80 2.99 4.87
CA GLU A 215 15.34 2.93 4.81
C GLU A 215 14.70 3.78 5.91
N ASP A 216 13.53 4.34 5.61
CA ASP A 216 12.80 5.29 6.46
C ASP A 216 11.52 4.71 7.06
N PHE A 217 11.01 3.60 6.52
CA PHE A 217 9.87 2.87 7.06
C PHE A 217 9.95 1.37 6.75
N GLN A 218 9.30 0.57 7.59
CA GLN A 218 9.15 -0.86 7.36
C GLN A 218 7.76 -1.16 6.79
N SER A 219 7.72 -1.86 5.66
CA SER A 219 6.49 -2.32 5.03
C SER A 219 6.11 -3.73 5.50
N PHE A 220 4.81 -3.98 5.58
CA PHE A 220 4.20 -5.30 5.80
C PHE A 220 3.17 -5.55 4.69
N GLU A 221 3.10 -6.76 4.16
CA GLU A 221 2.23 -7.14 3.05
C GLU A 221 1.17 -8.14 3.50
N HIS A 222 -0.12 -7.84 3.29
CA HIS A 222 -1.26 -8.67 3.70
C HIS A 222 -1.34 -9.04 5.19
N ASP A 223 -0.52 -8.42 6.05
CA ASP A 223 -0.64 -8.53 7.50
C ASP A 223 -0.35 -7.20 8.19
N LEU A 224 -0.86 -7.08 9.42
CA LEU A 224 -0.52 -6.03 10.36
C LEU A 224 0.89 -6.25 10.94
N PRO A 225 1.57 -5.19 11.43
CA PRO A 225 2.90 -5.32 12.02
C PRO A 225 2.98 -6.41 13.09
N GLY A 226 3.98 -7.29 12.97
CA GLY A 226 4.21 -8.40 13.89
C GLY A 226 3.44 -9.68 13.61
N ALA A 227 2.53 -9.68 12.62
CA ALA A 227 1.90 -10.88 12.11
C ALA A 227 2.60 -11.37 10.84
N ASN A 228 2.51 -12.67 10.59
CA ASN A 228 2.99 -13.31 9.36
C ASN A 228 2.06 -14.47 9.01
N THR A 229 0.76 -14.18 8.94
CA THR A 229 -0.25 -15.22 8.67
C THR A 229 -0.26 -15.65 7.21
N THR A 230 0.23 -14.78 6.33
CA THR A 230 0.28 -14.99 4.87
C THR A 230 1.63 -15.49 4.36
N GLY A 231 2.70 -15.35 5.16
CA GLY A 231 4.06 -15.77 4.79
C GLY A 231 4.87 -14.71 4.06
N TYR A 232 4.29 -13.53 3.79
CA TYR A 232 4.94 -12.41 3.10
C TYR A 232 5.61 -11.41 4.04
N ASN A 233 5.62 -11.66 5.35
CA ASN A 233 6.17 -10.74 6.35
C ASN A 233 7.35 -11.30 7.12
N THR A 234 8.17 -10.39 7.66
CA THR A 234 9.11 -10.72 8.73
C THR A 234 8.39 -10.70 10.08
N THR A 235 8.78 -11.60 10.99
CA THR A 235 8.33 -11.52 12.40
C THR A 235 9.15 -10.52 13.20
N GLU A 236 10.24 -9.98 12.64
CA GLU A 236 11.06 -8.95 13.27
C GLU A 236 10.46 -7.55 13.00
N ILE A 237 10.11 -6.85 14.08
CA ILE A 237 9.58 -5.49 14.04
C ILE A 237 10.74 -4.53 14.36
N GLY A 238 11.08 -3.67 13.39
CA GLY A 238 12.10 -2.64 13.54
C GLY A 238 11.63 -1.44 14.36
N THR A 239 12.46 -0.39 14.43
CA THR A 239 12.14 0.86 15.14
C THR A 239 11.66 1.98 14.24
N LEU A 240 11.67 1.77 12.91
CA LEU A 240 11.17 2.72 11.93
C LEU A 240 9.64 2.79 11.96
N PRO A 241 9.03 3.87 11.46
CA PRO A 241 7.60 3.90 11.16
C PRO A 241 7.13 2.69 10.33
N PHE A 242 5.88 2.28 10.52
CA PHE A 242 5.32 1.11 9.85
C PHE A 242 4.29 1.50 8.79
N GLU A 243 4.24 0.73 7.72
CA GLU A 243 3.16 0.74 6.73
C GLU A 243 2.73 -0.69 6.45
N THR A 244 1.43 -0.95 6.41
CA THR A 244 0.86 -2.23 5.96
C THR A 244 0.09 -2.03 4.68
N ALA A 245 0.37 -2.86 3.68
CA ALA A 245 -0.29 -2.86 2.38
C ALA A 245 -1.28 -4.02 2.29
N GLU A 246 -2.47 -3.76 1.74
CA GLU A 246 -3.52 -4.77 1.57
C GLU A 246 -4.32 -4.51 0.28
N THR A 247 -4.96 -5.55 -0.23
CA THR A 247 -5.80 -5.52 -1.43
C THR A 247 -7.28 -5.47 -1.09
N ILE A 248 -8.10 -4.88 -1.96
CA ILE A 248 -9.56 -4.94 -1.81
C ILE A 248 -10.09 -6.35 -2.12
N ASN A 249 -9.58 -7.01 -3.16
CA ASN A 249 -9.81 -8.42 -3.45
C ASN A 249 -8.54 -9.24 -3.14
N GLN A 250 -8.30 -10.35 -3.85
CA GLN A 250 -7.13 -11.21 -3.66
C GLN A 250 -5.95 -10.86 -4.59
N SER A 251 -6.07 -9.81 -5.41
CA SER A 251 -5.11 -9.47 -6.46
C SER A 251 -4.63 -8.02 -6.32
N TRP A 252 -3.35 -7.75 -6.59
CA TRP A 252 -2.84 -6.39 -6.66
C TRP A 252 -3.25 -5.72 -7.99
N GLY A 253 -2.85 -6.31 -9.11
CA GLY A 253 -3.24 -5.89 -10.45
C GLY A 253 -4.64 -6.35 -10.83
N PHE A 254 -5.21 -5.74 -11.88
CA PHE A 254 -6.54 -6.08 -12.37
C PHE A 254 -6.69 -7.59 -12.66
N ASN A 255 -7.69 -8.20 -12.04
CA ASN A 255 -8.07 -9.59 -12.24
C ASN A 255 -9.57 -9.68 -12.53
N LEU A 256 -9.90 -10.16 -13.72
CA LEU A 256 -11.26 -10.21 -14.25
C LEU A 256 -12.14 -11.24 -13.51
N THR A 257 -11.52 -12.25 -12.90
CA THR A 257 -12.22 -13.37 -12.25
C THR A 257 -12.22 -13.30 -10.73
N ASP A 258 -11.50 -12.33 -10.16
CA ASP A 258 -11.39 -12.15 -8.72
C ASP A 258 -12.45 -11.18 -8.22
N HIS A 259 -13.54 -11.76 -7.71
CA HIS A 259 -14.67 -11.06 -7.13
C HIS A 259 -14.76 -11.21 -5.61
N ASP A 260 -13.71 -11.72 -4.96
CA ASP A 260 -13.69 -11.93 -3.50
C ASP A 260 -13.31 -10.62 -2.79
N TYR A 261 -14.21 -9.65 -2.90
CA TYR A 261 -13.99 -8.31 -2.38
C TYR A 261 -14.25 -8.25 -0.87
N LYS A 262 -13.24 -7.84 -0.09
CA LYS A 262 -13.38 -7.47 1.32
C LYS A 262 -14.50 -6.44 1.48
N SER A 263 -15.30 -6.54 2.54
CA SER A 263 -16.38 -5.56 2.77
C SER A 263 -15.80 -4.20 3.20
N THR A 264 -16.58 -3.13 3.06
CA THR A 264 -16.22 -1.80 3.61
C THR A 264 -15.91 -1.89 5.11
N ASP A 265 -16.70 -2.66 5.85
CA ASP A 265 -16.53 -2.90 7.28
C ASP A 265 -15.19 -3.55 7.60
N ASP A 266 -14.78 -4.56 6.83
CA ASP A 266 -13.49 -5.24 7.01
C ASP A 266 -12.34 -4.28 6.74
N LEU A 267 -12.45 -3.44 5.71
CA LEU A 267 -11.43 -2.45 5.35
C LEU A 267 -11.31 -1.34 6.40
N ILE A 268 -12.42 -0.87 6.97
CA ILE A 268 -12.42 0.07 8.10
C ILE A 268 -11.78 -0.58 9.33
N ARG A 269 -12.16 -1.81 9.68
CA ARG A 269 -11.55 -2.56 10.78
C ARG A 269 -10.05 -2.72 10.57
N TYR A 270 -9.58 -2.94 9.34
CA TYR A 270 -8.17 -3.04 9.02
C TYR A 270 -7.46 -1.69 9.24
N LEU A 271 -8.01 -0.59 8.73
CA LEU A 271 -7.47 0.76 8.93
C LEU A 271 -7.33 1.09 10.42
N VAL A 272 -8.36 0.81 11.22
CA VAL A 272 -8.35 1.03 12.68
C VAL A 272 -7.28 0.18 13.34
N ASN A 273 -7.19 -1.11 13.00
CA ASN A 273 -6.18 -2.01 13.56
C ASN A 273 -4.75 -1.61 13.19
N ALA A 274 -4.52 -1.09 11.98
CA ALA A 274 -3.25 -0.54 11.56
C ALA A 274 -2.91 0.71 12.38
N ALA A 275 -3.86 1.65 12.53
CA ALA A 275 -3.65 2.86 13.32
C ALA A 275 -3.30 2.56 14.78
N GLY A 276 -4.01 1.60 15.41
CA GLY A 276 -3.75 1.14 16.78
C GLY A 276 -2.42 0.41 16.98
N ARG A 277 -1.80 -0.07 15.89
CA ARG A 277 -0.44 -0.67 15.87
C ARG A 277 0.62 0.31 15.36
N ASN A 278 0.31 1.61 15.40
CA ASN A 278 1.18 2.69 14.95
C ASN A 278 1.59 2.60 13.45
N ALA A 279 0.83 1.87 12.64
CA ALA A 279 1.08 1.75 11.20
C ALA A 279 0.25 2.72 10.37
N ASN A 280 0.76 3.03 9.18
CA ASN A 280 -0.05 3.50 8.06
C ASN A 280 -0.72 2.31 7.36
N PHE A 281 -1.88 2.55 6.75
CA PHE A 281 -2.57 1.59 5.90
C PHE A 281 -2.49 2.06 4.44
N LEU A 282 -2.00 1.19 3.56
CA LEU A 282 -1.87 1.43 2.13
C LEU A 282 -2.81 0.45 1.39
N LEU A 283 -3.98 0.93 0.96
CA LEU A 283 -5.01 0.09 0.38
C LEU A 283 -4.95 0.11 -1.15
N ASN A 284 -4.90 -1.06 -1.77
CA ASN A 284 -4.68 -1.20 -3.19
C ASN A 284 -5.94 -1.18 -4.06
N VAL A 285 -5.79 -0.57 -5.25
CA VAL A 285 -6.64 -0.76 -6.42
C VAL A 285 -5.82 -1.26 -7.62
N GLY A 286 -6.45 -2.07 -8.46
CA GLY A 286 -5.89 -2.59 -9.71
C GLY A 286 -6.75 -2.13 -10.89
N PRO A 287 -6.50 -0.94 -11.45
CA PRO A 287 -7.34 -0.36 -12.49
C PRO A 287 -7.43 -1.21 -13.74
N MET A 288 -8.56 -1.13 -14.43
CA MET A 288 -8.82 -1.81 -15.70
C MET A 288 -7.89 -1.30 -16.82
N PRO A 289 -7.70 -2.06 -17.92
CA PRO A 289 -6.83 -1.65 -19.02
C PRO A 289 -7.30 -0.38 -19.76
N ASN A 290 -8.54 0.05 -19.58
CA ASN A 290 -9.06 1.31 -20.11
C ASN A 290 -8.70 2.53 -19.24
N GLY A 291 -8.15 2.34 -18.03
CA GLY A 291 -7.79 3.39 -17.08
C GLY A 291 -8.83 3.71 -16.01
N LYS A 292 -9.95 2.99 -15.96
CA LYS A 292 -10.96 3.16 -14.91
C LYS A 292 -10.69 2.25 -13.71
N ILE A 293 -10.92 2.76 -12.52
CA ILE A 293 -11.02 1.95 -11.30
C ILE A 293 -12.40 1.26 -11.31
N GLN A 294 -12.50 0.02 -10.84
CA GLN A 294 -13.78 -0.70 -10.86
C GLN A 294 -14.78 -0.08 -9.87
N GLY A 295 -16.08 -0.12 -10.20
CA GLY A 295 -17.12 0.46 -9.34
C GLY A 295 -17.19 -0.19 -7.96
N GLU A 296 -16.86 -1.47 -7.86
CA GLU A 296 -16.76 -2.22 -6.60
C GLU A 296 -15.66 -1.66 -5.68
N PHE A 297 -14.58 -1.11 -6.28
CA PHE A 297 -13.49 -0.50 -5.55
C PHE A 297 -13.88 0.93 -5.14
N GLU A 298 -14.48 1.69 -6.05
CA GLU A 298 -15.00 3.04 -5.78
C GLU A 298 -16.02 3.03 -4.62
N GLU A 299 -16.97 2.09 -4.62
CA GLU A 299 -17.99 1.94 -3.57
C GLU A 299 -17.35 1.79 -2.18
N ARG A 300 -16.35 0.91 -2.05
CA ARG A 300 -15.66 0.64 -0.79
C ARG A 300 -14.83 1.82 -0.33
N LEU A 301 -14.10 2.43 -1.26
CA LEU A 301 -13.28 3.61 -1.01
C LEU A 301 -14.13 4.80 -0.52
N HIS A 302 -15.28 5.05 -1.17
CA HIS A 302 -16.26 6.03 -0.70
C HIS A 302 -16.86 5.64 0.65
N GLY A 303 -17.16 4.36 0.89
CA GLY A 303 -17.64 3.88 2.18
C GLY A 303 -16.66 4.16 3.33
N ILE A 304 -15.36 3.93 3.12
CA ILE A 304 -14.31 4.27 4.09
C ILE A 304 -14.24 5.79 4.29
N GLY A 305 -14.33 6.57 3.20
CA GLY A 305 -14.37 8.03 3.25
C GLY A 305 -15.49 8.58 4.12
N HIS A 306 -16.72 8.10 3.91
CA HIS A 306 -17.88 8.48 4.73
C HIS A 306 -17.70 8.14 6.21
N TRP A 307 -17.08 7.01 6.54
CA TRP A 307 -16.75 6.69 7.93
C TRP A 307 -15.69 7.64 8.50
N LEU A 308 -14.67 7.98 7.72
CA LEU A 308 -13.60 8.90 8.15
C LEU A 308 -14.08 10.35 8.31
N ASP A 309 -15.15 10.77 7.65
CA ASP A 309 -15.76 12.08 7.86
C ASP A 309 -16.26 12.26 9.30
N GLU A 310 -16.73 11.18 9.94
CA GLU A 310 -17.19 11.19 11.34
C GLU A 310 -16.06 10.78 12.31
N TYR A 311 -15.31 9.73 12.00
CA TYR A 311 -14.36 9.11 12.94
C TYR A 311 -12.90 9.50 12.70
N GLY A 312 -12.60 10.34 11.71
CA GLY A 312 -11.24 10.64 11.25
C GLY A 312 -10.29 11.17 12.34
N ASP A 313 -10.78 11.87 13.35
CA ASP A 313 -9.96 12.38 14.46
C ASP A 313 -9.34 11.27 15.33
N SER A 314 -9.98 10.09 15.35
CA SER A 314 -9.44 8.88 16.02
C SER A 314 -8.34 8.17 15.22
N ILE A 315 -8.10 8.59 13.97
CA ILE A 315 -7.11 7.99 13.05
C ILE A 315 -5.99 8.98 12.71
N TYR A 316 -6.33 10.20 12.30
CA TYR A 316 -5.36 11.17 11.80
C TYR A 316 -4.63 11.91 12.93
N GLY A 317 -3.30 11.92 12.83
CA GLY A 317 -2.44 12.55 13.84
C GLY A 317 -2.30 11.74 15.13
N THR A 318 -2.83 10.52 15.19
CA THR A 318 -2.71 9.63 16.34
C THR A 318 -1.44 8.77 16.30
N ARG A 319 -1.06 8.24 17.46
CA ARG A 319 -0.12 7.11 17.63
C ARG A 319 -0.88 5.90 18.20
N ASN A 320 -0.20 4.76 18.37
CA ASN A 320 -0.78 3.67 19.14
C ASN A 320 -1.15 4.18 20.54
N GLY A 321 -2.30 3.74 21.03
CA GLY A 321 -2.76 4.12 22.35
C GLY A 321 -2.06 3.33 23.45
N PRO A 322 -2.29 3.71 24.73
CA PRO A 322 -1.68 3.08 25.89
C PRO A 322 -2.25 1.70 26.22
N ILE A 323 -3.32 1.26 25.54
CA ILE A 323 -3.92 -0.06 25.71
C ILE A 323 -3.60 -0.90 24.49
N GLU A 324 -2.87 -1.99 24.73
CA GLU A 324 -2.47 -2.92 23.68
C GLU A 324 -3.68 -3.50 22.94
N PRO A 325 -3.56 -3.73 21.62
CA PRO A 325 -4.55 -4.46 20.84
C PRO A 325 -4.98 -5.78 21.48
N GLY A 326 -6.27 -6.08 21.43
CA GLY A 326 -6.83 -7.34 21.95
C GLY A 326 -8.09 -7.78 21.23
N PRO A 327 -8.74 -8.88 21.66
CA PRO A 327 -9.96 -9.39 21.03
C PRO A 327 -11.11 -8.39 20.97
N TRP A 328 -11.12 -7.39 21.85
CA TRP A 328 -12.10 -6.30 21.91
C TRP A 328 -11.92 -5.26 20.80
N GLY A 329 -10.68 -5.05 20.34
CA GLY A 329 -10.30 -3.94 19.47
C GLY A 329 -8.90 -3.38 19.75
N VAL A 330 -8.73 -2.08 19.56
CA VAL A 330 -7.44 -1.37 19.69
C VAL A 330 -7.62 0.00 20.31
N SER A 331 -6.51 0.61 20.75
CA SER A 331 -6.52 2.03 21.14
C SER A 331 -5.59 2.87 20.26
N THR A 332 -5.97 4.12 20.03
CA THR A 332 -5.11 5.16 19.47
C THR A 332 -5.04 6.33 20.45
N ALA A 333 -4.02 7.19 20.33
CA ALA A 333 -3.88 8.35 21.20
C ALA A 333 -3.35 9.57 20.47
N LYS A 334 -3.81 10.74 20.89
CA LYS A 334 -3.36 12.06 20.43
C LYS A 334 -3.48 13.05 21.57
N GLN A 335 -2.35 13.61 21.99
CA GLN A 335 -2.28 14.55 23.12
C GLN A 335 -2.86 13.93 24.40
N ASP A 336 -3.82 14.59 25.04
CA ASP A 336 -4.54 14.19 26.26
C ASP A 336 -5.78 13.32 25.95
N THR A 337 -5.90 12.82 24.72
CA THR A 337 -7.04 12.03 24.27
C THR A 337 -6.62 10.62 23.88
N VAL A 338 -7.29 9.61 24.46
CA VAL A 338 -7.20 8.20 24.07
C VAL A 338 -8.52 7.79 23.43
N TYR A 339 -8.45 7.16 22.25
CA TYR A 339 -9.61 6.59 21.57
C TYR A 339 -9.58 5.08 21.74
N LEU A 340 -10.62 4.51 22.33
CA LEU A 340 -10.86 3.08 22.39
C LEU A 340 -11.74 2.68 21.22
N HIS A 341 -11.19 1.95 20.26
CA HIS A 341 -11.93 1.42 19.13
C HIS A 341 -12.47 0.04 19.50
N VAL A 342 -13.75 -0.03 19.88
CA VAL A 342 -14.39 -1.28 20.31
C VAL A 342 -14.97 -1.98 19.09
N LEU A 343 -14.17 -2.87 18.50
CA LEU A 343 -14.50 -3.55 17.23
C LEU A 343 -15.33 -4.82 17.43
N ASN A 344 -15.11 -5.56 18.51
CA ASN A 344 -15.73 -6.86 18.74
C ASN A 344 -16.02 -7.08 20.24
N TRP A 345 -17.05 -6.40 20.72
CA TRP A 345 -17.54 -6.53 22.10
C TRP A 345 -19.04 -6.28 22.15
N ASN A 346 -19.78 -7.17 22.81
CA ASN A 346 -21.25 -7.12 22.89
C ASN A 346 -21.79 -7.11 24.33
N ASP A 347 -20.93 -7.26 25.33
CA ASP A 347 -21.30 -7.15 26.74
C ASP A 347 -21.36 -5.69 27.20
N SER A 348 -22.11 -5.42 28.26
CA SER A 348 -22.33 -4.07 28.79
C SER A 348 -21.10 -3.47 29.47
N ILE A 349 -20.11 -4.29 29.86
CA ILE A 349 -18.89 -3.83 30.51
C ILE A 349 -17.69 -4.36 29.74
N LEU A 350 -16.83 -3.44 29.31
CA LEU A 350 -15.51 -3.75 28.77
C LEU A 350 -14.47 -3.50 29.86
N ALA A 351 -13.76 -4.56 30.26
CA ALA A 351 -12.68 -4.49 31.22
C ALA A 351 -11.33 -4.40 30.49
N LEU A 352 -10.57 -3.35 30.76
CA LEU A 352 -9.27 -3.06 30.16
C LEU A 352 -8.22 -2.87 31.26
N PRO A 353 -6.92 -3.04 30.96
CA PRO A 353 -5.87 -2.61 31.86
C PRO A 353 -6.03 -1.14 32.25
N ALA A 354 -5.78 -0.81 33.51
CA ALA A 354 -5.74 0.58 33.95
C ALA A 354 -4.61 1.33 33.24
N LEU A 355 -4.88 2.59 32.91
CA LEU A 355 -3.88 3.48 32.34
C LEU A 355 -2.94 3.96 33.43
N ASN A 356 -1.68 4.21 33.09
CA ASN A 356 -0.76 5.00 33.93
C ASN A 356 -1.07 6.51 33.86
N LEU A 357 -2.32 6.87 33.59
CA LEU A 357 -2.84 8.22 33.40
C LEU A 357 -4.19 8.32 34.11
N GLU A 358 -4.55 9.50 34.59
CA GLU A 358 -5.84 9.70 35.24
C GLU A 358 -6.95 9.90 34.18
N VAL A 359 -7.93 9.00 34.13
CA VAL A 359 -9.10 9.17 33.25
C VAL A 359 -10.08 10.16 33.90
N LYS A 360 -10.29 11.31 33.27
CA LYS A 360 -11.21 12.36 33.75
C LYS A 360 -12.62 12.18 33.23
N GLU A 361 -12.73 11.73 31.99
CA GLU A 361 -13.98 11.68 31.27
C GLU A 361 -13.95 10.56 30.22
N ALA A 362 -15.11 9.96 29.98
CA ALA A 362 -15.32 9.04 28.87
C ALA A 362 -16.61 9.39 28.12
N ARG A 363 -16.55 9.46 26.79
CA ARG A 363 -17.69 9.77 25.91
C ARG A 363 -17.67 8.94 24.64
N LEU A 364 -18.83 8.69 24.05
CA LEU A 364 -18.90 8.12 22.69
C LEU A 364 -18.56 9.18 21.66
N LEU A 365 -17.75 8.84 20.66
CA LEU A 365 -17.39 9.77 19.59
C LEU A 365 -18.64 10.20 18.78
N ARG A 366 -19.47 9.23 18.38
CA ARG A 366 -20.61 9.42 17.47
C ARG A 366 -21.70 10.40 17.92
N ASN A 367 -21.89 10.54 19.23
CA ASN A 367 -22.98 11.36 19.78
C ASN A 367 -22.63 12.10 21.07
N GLN A 368 -21.36 12.03 21.51
CA GLN A 368 -20.85 12.69 22.71
C GLN A 368 -21.56 12.26 24.01
N ALA A 369 -22.30 11.15 24.00
CA ALA A 369 -22.94 10.63 25.20
C ALA A 369 -21.89 10.20 26.22
N GLU A 370 -22.10 10.57 27.49
CA GLU A 370 -21.24 10.13 28.59
C GLU A 370 -21.25 8.61 28.73
N VAL A 371 -20.06 8.05 28.93
CA VAL A 371 -19.84 6.62 29.13
C VAL A 371 -19.38 6.42 30.57
N PRO A 372 -20.16 5.74 31.43
CA PRO A 372 -19.74 5.49 32.80
C PRO A 372 -18.47 4.63 32.82
N PHE A 373 -17.49 5.02 33.64
CA PHE A 373 -16.29 4.23 33.85
C PHE A 373 -15.93 4.14 35.33
N GLN A 374 -15.18 3.09 35.69
CA GLN A 374 -14.65 2.88 37.04
C GLN A 374 -13.22 2.35 36.94
N ILE A 375 -12.34 2.82 37.83
CA ILE A 375 -11.01 2.24 37.99
C ILE A 375 -11.04 1.41 39.28
N ILE A 376 -10.82 0.11 39.16
CA ILE A 376 -10.77 -0.83 40.29
C ILE A 376 -9.44 -1.58 40.20
N ASP A 377 -8.60 -1.42 41.22
CA ASP A 377 -7.23 -1.94 41.28
C ASP A 377 -6.42 -1.55 40.03
N GLN A 378 -6.16 -2.51 39.14
CA GLN A 378 -5.40 -2.34 37.88
C GLN A 378 -6.29 -2.46 36.63
N ALA A 379 -7.61 -2.27 36.78
CA ALA A 379 -8.56 -2.37 35.67
C ALA A 379 -9.36 -1.08 35.48
N LEU A 380 -9.47 -0.64 34.23
CA LEU A 380 -10.44 0.33 33.74
C LEU A 380 -11.68 -0.44 33.26
N LEU A 381 -12.82 -0.22 33.91
CA LEU A 381 -14.11 -0.75 33.51
C LEU A 381 -14.89 0.33 32.76
N VAL A 382 -15.24 0.10 31.51
CA VAL A 382 -16.03 1.01 30.67
C VAL A 382 -17.42 0.39 30.46
N THR A 383 -18.47 1.11 30.84
CA THR A 383 -19.86 0.64 30.69
C THR A 383 -20.41 1.10 29.35
N LEU A 384 -20.47 0.19 28.39
CA LEU A 384 -20.90 0.47 27.03
C LEU A 384 -22.43 0.46 26.90
N PRO A 385 -23.01 1.35 26.08
CA PRO A 385 -24.43 1.28 25.74
C PRO A 385 -24.72 0.04 24.89
N THR A 386 -26.01 -0.22 24.64
CA THR A 386 -26.38 -1.18 23.59
C THR A 386 -25.82 -0.74 22.24
N ARG A 387 -24.95 -1.59 21.67
CA ARG A 387 -24.31 -1.37 20.38
C ARG A 387 -25.35 -1.44 19.24
N PRO A 388 -25.43 -0.43 18.36
CA PRO A 388 -26.22 -0.53 17.13
C PRO A 388 -25.72 -1.68 16.24
N ALA A 389 -26.63 -2.39 15.57
CA ALA A 389 -26.28 -3.59 14.79
C ALA A 389 -25.42 -3.28 13.56
N ASP A 390 -25.52 -2.07 13.04
CA ASP A 390 -24.79 -1.52 11.88
C ASP A 390 -23.51 -0.77 12.28
N LEU A 391 -23.18 -0.70 13.57
CA LEU A 391 -22.01 0.03 14.02
C LEU A 391 -20.73 -0.80 13.86
N ILE A 392 -19.92 -0.40 12.88
CA ILE A 392 -18.63 -1.03 12.52
C ILE A 392 -17.63 -0.92 13.69
N ASP A 393 -17.53 0.25 14.29
CA ASP A 393 -16.60 0.61 15.35
C ASP A 393 -17.28 1.52 16.39
N GLU A 394 -17.37 1.08 17.64
CA GLU A 394 -17.85 1.94 18.73
C GLU A 394 -16.63 2.60 19.38
N VAL A 395 -16.44 3.88 19.07
CA VAL A 395 -15.28 4.64 19.56
C VAL A 395 -15.61 5.37 20.85
N VAL A 396 -14.93 5.00 21.95
CA VAL A 396 -14.98 5.72 23.23
C VAL A 396 -13.77 6.63 23.35
N ILE A 397 -14.02 7.92 23.51
CA ILE A 397 -13.04 8.95 23.80
C ILE A 397 -12.80 8.95 25.31
N LEU A 398 -11.54 8.84 25.73
CA LEU A 398 -11.10 9.07 27.10
C LEU A 398 -10.24 10.35 27.14
N THR A 399 -10.63 11.30 27.97
CA THR A 399 -9.77 12.46 28.31
C THR A 399 -8.90 12.08 29.50
N VAL A 400 -7.58 12.23 29.37
CA VAL A 400 -6.59 11.77 30.35
C VAL A 400 -5.61 12.86 30.76
N GLU A 401 -5.15 12.83 32.02
CA GLU A 401 -4.12 13.74 32.58
C GLU A 401 -2.89 12.99 33.11
#